data_AF-A0A7S3ZWK2-F1
#
_entry.id   AF-A0A7S3ZWK2-F1
#
_cell.length_a   1.000
_cell.length_b   1.000
_cell.length_c   1.000
_cell.angle_alpha   90.00
_cell.angle_beta   90.00
_cell.angle_gamma   90.00
#
_symmetry.space_group_name_H-M   'P 1'
#
loop_
_entity.id
_entity.type
_entity.pdbx_description
1 polymer ?
#
loop_
_entity_poly.entity_id
_entity_poly.type
_entity_poly.pdbx_seq_one_letter_code
_entity_poly.pdbx_strand_id
1 'polypeptide(L)'
;MASALLESFDGLLPSASILAMSIALLVVALLRRRKAAPPKPPPPPPPPEALCPVLAARSKTGTTTPPEVAKPRTKARRASAYLEMEADDASLWDVGARGFLPARAPRKEPSTPALRVLRDLGREVPSAALEESIGRTIQQRSAELEAAADAIKSIKHDEDELEVAHALYSYICCALVKESSERIVPRCLARGFCAVSRRLGRRPMLDYSGCVLYNWALLDEKGPVSTDNARMLRRFTGETRRPRLKLCGAFDAAMACWWRRSTRRRPRE
;
A
#
# COMPACT_ATOMS: atom_id res chain seq x y z
N MET A 1 -49.70 -7.38 -68.86
CA MET A 1 -48.54 -8.08 -68.27
C MET A 1 -47.31 -7.37 -68.81
N ALA A 2 -46.58 -6.51 -68.12
CA ALA A 2 -46.12 -6.59 -66.74
C ALA A 2 -46.24 -5.21 -66.05
N SER A 3 -46.95 -5.23 -64.93
CA SER A 3 -46.82 -4.26 -63.84
C SER A 3 -46.03 -4.97 -62.74
N ALA A 4 -45.32 -4.20 -61.90
CA ALA A 4 -44.41 -4.61 -60.82
C ALA A 4 -42.96 -4.89 -61.24
N LEU A 5 -42.07 -3.92 -60.96
CA LEU A 5 -40.74 -4.09 -60.34
C LEU A 5 -39.97 -2.75 -60.31
N LEU A 6 -40.59 -1.67 -59.82
CA LEU A 6 -39.91 -0.39 -59.54
C LEU A 6 -40.42 0.24 -58.24
N GLU A 7 -40.54 -0.57 -57.19
CA GLU A 7 -40.68 -0.07 -55.81
C GLU A 7 -39.84 -0.94 -54.90
N SER A 8 -38.77 -0.35 -54.33
CA SER A 8 -38.16 -0.69 -53.03
C SER A 8 -36.70 -0.24 -52.99
N PHE A 9 -36.46 1.07 -52.82
CA PHE A 9 -35.17 1.57 -52.31
C PHE A 9 -35.34 2.91 -51.56
N ASP A 10 -36.44 3.04 -50.80
CA ASP A 10 -36.61 4.10 -49.80
C ASP A 10 -36.55 3.46 -48.41
N GLY A 11 -35.36 3.43 -47.80
CA GLY A 11 -35.23 2.80 -46.48
C GLY A 11 -33.87 2.82 -45.81
N LEU A 12 -32.95 3.74 -46.16
CA LEU A 12 -31.63 3.72 -45.53
C LEU A 12 -30.93 5.09 -45.48
N LEU A 13 -31.45 6.06 -44.70
CA LEU A 13 -30.66 7.23 -44.26
C LEU A 13 -31.32 8.00 -43.09
N PRO A 14 -31.07 7.62 -41.82
CA PRO A 14 -31.04 8.57 -40.72
C PRO A 14 -29.64 8.71 -40.09
N SER A 15 -28.62 8.00 -40.59
CA SER A 15 -27.30 7.88 -39.95
C SER A 15 -26.39 9.11 -40.16
N ALA A 16 -26.59 9.90 -41.21
CA ALA A 16 -25.74 11.07 -41.50
C ALA A 16 -25.97 12.23 -40.51
N SER A 17 -27.21 12.46 -40.06
CA SER A 17 -27.54 13.57 -39.16
C SER A 17 -27.01 13.38 -37.73
N ILE A 18 -27.00 12.14 -37.23
CA ILE A 18 -26.50 11.83 -35.88
C ILE A 18 -24.97 11.96 -35.83
N LEU A 19 -24.29 11.53 -36.89
CA LEU A 19 -22.84 11.67 -37.00
C LEU A 19 -22.42 13.14 -37.13
N ALA A 20 -23.16 13.92 -37.94
CA ALA A 20 -22.93 15.36 -38.07
C ALA A 20 -23.11 16.11 -36.74
N MET A 21 -24.17 15.79 -35.98
CA MET A 21 -24.40 16.35 -34.64
C MET A 21 -23.31 15.97 -33.63
N SER A 22 -22.83 14.73 -33.67
CA SER A 22 -21.76 14.26 -32.77
C SER A 22 -20.42 14.95 -33.07
N ILE A 23 -20.09 15.14 -34.36
CA ILE A 23 -18.89 15.87 -34.77
C ILE A 23 -19.00 17.35 -34.38
N ALA A 24 -20.16 17.99 -34.56
CA ALA A 24 -20.37 19.38 -34.17
C ALA A 24 -20.19 19.59 -32.65
N LEU A 25 -20.72 18.69 -31.81
CA LEU A 25 -20.54 18.73 -30.36
C LEU A 25 -19.06 18.54 -29.96
N LEU A 26 -18.35 17.65 -30.63
CA LEU A 26 -16.92 17.43 -30.40
C LEU A 26 -16.09 18.67 -30.75
N VAL A 27 -16.39 19.32 -31.88
CA VAL A 27 -15.73 20.56 -32.32
C VAL A 27 -16.00 21.69 -31.32
N VAL A 28 -17.24 21.86 -30.86
CA VAL A 28 -17.59 22.87 -29.84
C VAL A 28 -16.86 22.60 -28.51
N ALA A 29 -16.76 21.34 -28.07
CA ALA A 29 -16.03 20.97 -26.86
C ALA A 29 -14.51 21.24 -26.98
N LEU A 30 -13.91 20.96 -28.13
CA LEU A 30 -12.50 21.24 -28.40
C LEU A 30 -12.21 22.75 -28.48
N LEU A 31 -13.11 23.54 -29.07
CA LEU A 31 -13.00 24.99 -29.09
C LEU A 31 -13.16 25.62 -27.70
N ARG A 32 -14.03 25.07 -26.84
CA ARG A 32 -14.13 25.47 -25.43
C ARG A 32 -12.87 25.15 -24.63
N ARG A 33 -12.22 24.00 -24.89
CA ARG A 33 -10.94 23.64 -24.25
C ARG A 33 -9.79 24.57 -24.68
N ARG A 34 -9.78 25.06 -25.93
CA ARG A 34 -8.74 26.01 -26.39
C ARG A 34 -8.87 27.41 -25.80
N LYS A 35 -10.06 27.83 -25.37
CA LYS A 35 -10.28 29.15 -24.73
C LYS A 35 -10.06 29.16 -23.22
N ALA A 36 -9.85 28.01 -22.58
CA ALA A 36 -9.55 27.95 -21.15
C ALA A 36 -8.06 28.26 -20.93
N ALA A 37 -7.77 29.41 -20.33
CA ALA A 37 -6.42 29.76 -19.89
C ALA A 37 -5.94 28.73 -18.83
N PRO A 38 -4.66 28.34 -18.84
CA PRO A 38 -4.13 27.41 -17.85
C PRO A 38 -4.29 27.98 -16.43
N PRO A 39 -4.68 27.16 -15.44
CA PRO A 39 -4.77 27.61 -14.06
C PRO A 39 -3.41 28.13 -13.60
N LYS A 40 -3.41 29.33 -13.01
CA LYS A 40 -2.20 30.01 -12.51
C LYS A 40 -1.51 29.09 -11.48
N PRO A 41 -0.19 28.87 -11.58
CA PRO A 41 0.51 28.01 -10.63
C PRO A 41 0.38 28.57 -9.21
N PRO A 42 0.23 27.69 -8.20
CA PRO A 42 0.16 28.13 -6.81
C PRO A 42 1.48 28.83 -6.41
N PRO A 43 1.42 29.84 -5.53
CA PRO A 43 2.61 30.53 -5.05
C PRO A 43 3.55 29.54 -4.35
N PRO A 44 4.88 29.73 -4.46
CA PRO A 44 5.85 28.87 -3.79
C PRO A 44 5.68 28.95 -2.26
N PRO A 45 5.92 27.85 -1.53
CA PRO A 45 5.89 27.85 -0.08
C PRO A 45 6.98 28.79 0.47
N PRO A 46 6.70 29.50 1.58
CA PRO A 46 7.69 30.37 2.21
C PRO A 46 8.91 29.57 2.71
N PRO A 47 10.11 30.17 2.70
CA PRO A 47 11.33 29.54 3.21
C PRO A 47 11.20 29.17 4.70
N PRO A 48 11.88 28.11 5.15
CA PRO A 48 11.70 27.55 6.49
C PRO A 48 12.46 28.37 7.54
N GLU A 49 12.01 29.59 7.84
CA GLU A 49 12.52 30.38 8.97
C GLU A 49 11.42 31.09 9.79
N ALA A 50 10.15 30.71 9.63
CA ALA A 50 9.05 31.39 10.34
C ALA A 50 8.09 30.45 11.09
N LEU A 51 8.57 29.32 11.63
CA LEU A 51 7.82 28.49 12.57
C LEU A 51 8.65 28.18 13.82
N CYS A 52 8.95 29.21 14.60
CA CYS A 52 9.15 29.14 16.06
C CYS A 52 9.45 30.53 16.67
N PRO A 53 8.50 31.21 17.33
CA PRO A 53 8.85 32.23 18.32
C PRO A 53 8.60 31.77 19.76
N VAL A 54 8.51 30.46 20.05
CA VAL A 54 8.17 29.95 21.40
C VAL A 54 9.36 29.27 22.12
N LEU A 55 10.54 29.16 21.50
CA LEU A 55 11.74 28.58 22.17
C LEU A 55 12.91 29.55 22.38
N ALA A 56 12.73 30.85 22.10
CA ALA A 56 13.80 31.86 22.21
C ALA A 56 13.68 32.79 23.43
N ALA A 57 13.02 32.36 24.50
CA ALA A 57 12.89 33.16 25.72
C ALA A 57 13.14 32.34 26.99
N ARG A 58 14.37 31.85 27.17
CA ARG A 58 14.93 31.62 28.51
C ARG A 58 16.45 31.36 28.47
N SER A 59 17.21 32.41 28.22
CA SER A 59 18.60 32.46 28.66
C SER A 59 18.83 33.79 29.35
N LYS A 60 18.82 33.75 30.69
CA LYS A 60 19.77 34.45 31.58
C LYS A 60 19.39 34.27 33.05
N THR A 61 20.46 34.10 33.83
CA THR A 61 20.62 34.20 35.29
C THR A 61 20.08 33.10 36.21
N GLY A 62 21.00 32.50 36.98
CA GLY A 62 20.68 31.70 38.17
C GLY A 62 21.73 30.64 38.51
N THR A 63 22.82 31.05 39.16
CA THR A 63 23.82 30.17 39.80
C THR A 63 23.16 29.31 40.88
N THR A 64 23.07 27.99 40.70
CA THR A 64 22.92 27.04 41.80
C THR A 64 23.44 25.66 41.36
N THR A 65 24.43 25.15 42.07
CA THR A 65 25.03 23.82 41.86
C THR A 65 23.99 22.71 42.10
N PRO A 66 23.75 21.78 41.16
CA PRO A 66 22.96 20.58 41.43
C PRO A 66 23.86 19.43 41.91
N PRO A 67 23.37 18.51 42.75
CA PRO A 67 24.14 17.37 43.23
C PRO A 67 24.44 16.40 42.09
N GLU A 68 25.63 15.80 42.14
CA GLU A 68 26.15 14.83 41.18
C GLU A 68 25.29 13.55 41.19
N VAL A 69 24.31 13.48 40.29
CA VAL A 69 23.63 12.23 39.95
C VAL A 69 24.46 11.52 38.89
N ALA A 70 25.14 10.46 39.31
CA ALA A 70 25.89 9.58 38.42
C ALA A 70 24.99 9.07 37.29
N LYS A 71 25.25 9.53 36.06
CA LYS A 71 24.61 8.99 34.86
C LYS A 71 24.97 7.50 34.75
N PRO A 72 24.00 6.57 34.68
CA PRO A 72 24.33 5.20 34.38
C PRO A 72 24.95 5.18 32.98
N ARG A 73 26.20 4.71 32.89
CA ARG A 73 26.88 4.42 31.63
C ARG A 73 26.07 3.34 30.91
N THR A 74 25.13 3.72 30.07
CA THR A 74 24.54 2.81 29.10
C THR A 74 25.62 2.46 28.09
N LYS A 75 26.30 1.34 28.33
CA LYS A 75 27.09 0.68 27.29
C LYS A 75 26.16 0.48 26.11
N ALA A 76 26.48 1.08 24.96
CA ALA A 76 25.75 0.90 23.73
C ALA A 76 25.66 -0.60 23.40
N ARG A 77 24.52 -1.22 23.75
CA ARG A 77 24.21 -2.60 23.33
C ARG A 77 24.05 -2.58 21.82
N ARG A 78 24.65 -3.58 21.16
CA ARG A 78 24.61 -3.77 19.70
C ARG A 78 23.16 -3.86 19.22
N ALA A 79 22.84 -3.29 18.06
CA ALA A 79 21.52 -3.39 17.43
C ALA A 79 21.03 -4.85 17.27
N SER A 80 21.94 -5.81 17.14
CA SER A 80 21.62 -7.25 17.07
C SER A 80 21.29 -7.89 18.42
N ALA A 81 21.68 -7.28 19.54
CA ALA A 81 21.45 -7.80 20.91
C ALA A 81 20.08 -7.39 21.50
N TYR A 82 19.26 -6.72 20.69
CA TYR A 82 17.89 -6.32 20.97
C TYR A 82 16.86 -7.31 20.39
N LEU A 83 17.31 -8.27 19.58
CA LEU A 83 16.41 -9.22 18.90
C LEU A 83 16.04 -10.44 19.75
N GLU A 84 16.75 -10.67 20.85
CA GLU A 84 16.51 -11.75 21.81
C GLU A 84 15.57 -11.25 22.90
N MET A 85 14.27 -11.41 22.66
CA MET A 85 13.17 -11.58 23.64
C MET A 85 11.88 -11.46 22.85
N GLU A 86 11.28 -12.60 22.48
CA GLU A 86 9.87 -12.62 22.10
C GLU A 86 9.08 -12.46 23.40
N ALA A 87 8.60 -11.24 23.66
CA ALA A 87 7.67 -11.00 24.74
C ALA A 87 6.27 -11.33 24.22
N ASP A 88 5.77 -12.52 24.55
CA ASP A 88 4.47 -13.02 24.09
C ASP A 88 3.29 -12.12 24.48
N ASP A 89 3.44 -11.27 25.50
CA ASP A 89 2.42 -10.34 26.00
C ASP A 89 2.58 -8.88 25.53
N ALA A 90 3.60 -8.56 24.72
CA ALA A 90 3.82 -7.21 24.24
C ALA A 90 2.93 -6.86 23.04
N SER A 91 2.45 -5.61 23.00
CA SER A 91 1.83 -5.01 21.81
C SER A 91 2.71 -5.26 20.59
N LEU A 92 2.11 -5.66 19.46
CA LEU A 92 2.85 -5.98 18.23
C LEU A 92 3.78 -4.83 17.81
N TRP A 93 3.36 -3.59 18.03
CA TRP A 93 4.08 -2.38 17.64
C TRP A 93 4.90 -1.74 18.78
N ASP A 94 5.37 -2.54 19.75
CA ASP A 94 6.27 -2.03 20.80
C ASP A 94 7.67 -1.72 20.26
N VAL A 95 8.10 -0.46 20.45
CA VAL A 95 9.41 0.03 20.01
C VAL A 95 10.56 -0.35 20.93
N GLY A 96 10.26 -0.85 22.13
CA GLY A 96 11.26 -1.15 23.17
C GLY A 96 12.24 -2.27 22.79
N ALA A 97 11.76 -3.28 22.07
CA ALA A 97 12.57 -4.46 21.73
C ALA A 97 13.23 -4.36 20.35
N ARG A 98 12.49 -4.06 19.27
CA ARG A 98 13.01 -4.20 17.88
C ARG A 98 12.99 -2.89 17.07
N GLY A 99 12.98 -1.74 17.74
CA GLY A 99 12.83 -0.45 17.09
C GLY A 99 11.47 -0.36 16.40
N PHE A 100 11.40 0.01 15.12
CA PHE A 100 10.13 0.05 14.39
C PHE A 100 9.67 -1.31 13.82
N LEU A 101 10.46 -2.38 13.99
CA LEU A 101 10.01 -3.71 13.60
C LEU A 101 8.99 -4.23 14.61
N PRO A 102 8.02 -5.06 14.17
CA PRO A 102 7.10 -5.70 15.08
C PRO A 102 7.84 -6.55 16.12
N ALA A 103 7.27 -6.64 17.32
CA ALA A 103 7.82 -7.39 18.45
C ALA A 103 8.09 -8.87 18.09
N ARG A 104 7.28 -9.43 17.19
CA ARG A 104 7.38 -10.80 16.67
C ARG A 104 7.40 -10.82 15.14
N ALA A 105 7.83 -11.92 14.56
CA ALA A 105 7.88 -12.06 13.10
C ALA A 105 6.46 -12.00 12.50
N PRO A 106 6.28 -11.32 11.35
CA PRO A 106 4.96 -11.23 10.71
C PRO A 106 4.36 -12.60 10.42
N ARG A 107 3.06 -12.74 10.71
CA ARG A 107 2.33 -13.96 10.42
C ARG A 107 2.27 -14.21 8.91
N LYS A 108 2.71 -15.39 8.49
CA LYS A 108 2.82 -15.79 7.08
C LYS A 108 1.43 -16.03 6.44
N GLU A 109 0.52 -16.63 7.20
CA GLU A 109 -0.81 -17.02 6.73
C GLU A 109 -1.90 -16.57 7.70
N PRO A 110 -3.07 -16.14 7.21
CA PRO A 110 -4.19 -15.82 8.09
C PRO A 110 -4.68 -17.07 8.83
N SER A 111 -4.94 -16.94 10.12
CA SER A 111 -5.49 -18.00 10.96
C SER A 111 -6.96 -18.27 10.65
N THR A 112 -7.72 -17.24 10.26
CA THR A 112 -9.14 -17.33 9.94
C THR A 112 -9.33 -17.94 8.54
N PRO A 113 -10.05 -19.08 8.40
CA PRO A 113 -10.21 -19.75 7.11
C PRO A 113 -10.84 -18.88 6.03
N ALA A 114 -11.80 -18.02 6.40
CA ALA A 114 -12.46 -17.10 5.47
C ALA A 114 -11.51 -16.08 4.84
N LEU A 115 -10.38 -15.76 5.48
CA LEU A 115 -9.39 -14.82 4.93
C LEU A 115 -8.40 -15.48 3.96
N ARG A 116 -8.43 -16.82 3.81
CA ARG A 116 -7.52 -17.54 2.90
C ARG A 116 -7.72 -17.13 1.43
N VAL A 117 -8.93 -16.74 1.04
CA VAL A 117 -9.20 -16.14 -0.28
C VAL A 117 -8.28 -14.94 -0.56
N LEU A 118 -8.04 -14.08 0.43
CA LEU A 118 -7.17 -12.92 0.29
C LEU A 118 -5.70 -13.34 0.18
N ARG A 119 -5.29 -14.37 0.93
CA ARG A 119 -3.94 -14.94 0.83
C ARG A 119 -3.70 -15.47 -0.59
N ASP A 120 -4.66 -16.21 -1.12
CA ASP A 120 -4.56 -16.85 -2.44
C ASP A 120 -4.49 -15.79 -3.54
N LEU A 121 -5.41 -14.82 -3.51
CA LEU A 121 -5.36 -13.65 -4.41
C LEU A 121 -4.03 -12.88 -4.28
N GLY A 122 -3.55 -12.66 -3.06
CA GLY A 122 -2.27 -12.00 -2.82
C GLY A 122 -1.06 -12.74 -3.40
N ARG A 123 -1.12 -14.07 -3.53
CA ARG A 123 -0.10 -14.88 -4.21
C ARG A 123 -0.21 -14.80 -5.73
N GLU A 124 -1.42 -14.59 -6.24
CA GLU A 124 -1.71 -14.44 -7.67
C GLU A 124 -1.41 -13.03 -8.20
N VAL A 125 -1.38 -12.01 -7.33
CA VAL A 125 -1.12 -10.60 -7.70
C VAL A 125 0.07 -10.43 -8.66
N PRO A 126 1.27 -11.02 -8.44
CA PRO A 126 2.39 -10.87 -9.36
C PRO A 126 2.11 -11.34 -10.78
N SER A 127 1.38 -12.44 -10.94
CA SER A 127 1.01 -12.99 -12.25
C SER A 127 -0.15 -12.22 -12.87
N ALA A 128 -1.17 -11.93 -12.07
CA ALA A 128 -2.35 -11.18 -12.52
C ALA A 128 -2.00 -9.74 -12.94
N ALA A 129 -0.99 -9.12 -12.32
CA ALA A 129 -0.50 -7.80 -12.71
C ALA A 129 0.26 -7.81 -14.06
N LEU A 130 0.79 -8.96 -14.49
CA LEU A 130 1.41 -9.11 -15.82
C LEU A 130 0.35 -9.38 -16.91
N GLU A 131 -0.71 -10.09 -16.55
CA GLU A 131 -1.78 -10.50 -17.47
C GLU A 131 -2.96 -9.51 -17.52
N GLU A 132 -2.95 -8.47 -16.69
CA GLU A 132 -4.05 -7.51 -16.52
C GLU A 132 -5.39 -8.24 -16.24
N SER A 133 -5.33 -9.23 -15.35
CA SER A 133 -6.45 -10.13 -15.04
C SER A 133 -6.99 -10.00 -13.60
N ILE A 134 -6.44 -9.11 -12.76
CA ILE A 134 -6.80 -9.05 -11.33
C ILE A 134 -8.27 -8.68 -11.14
N GLY A 135 -8.80 -7.77 -11.97
CA GLY A 135 -10.20 -7.36 -11.90
C GLY A 135 -11.15 -8.53 -12.18
N ARG A 136 -10.82 -9.37 -13.16
CA ARG A 136 -11.59 -10.58 -13.50
C ARG A 136 -11.58 -11.59 -12.36
N THR A 137 -10.41 -11.86 -11.78
CA THR A 137 -10.26 -12.81 -10.67
C THR A 137 -11.04 -12.35 -9.43
N ILE A 138 -10.98 -11.05 -9.11
CA ILE A 138 -11.76 -10.45 -8.01
C ILE A 138 -13.26 -10.61 -8.26
N GLN A 139 -13.73 -10.41 -9.49
CA GLN A 139 -15.15 -10.56 -9.82
C GLN A 139 -15.62 -12.01 -9.65
N GLN A 140 -14.81 -12.99 -10.09
CA GLN A 140 -15.10 -14.42 -9.95
C GLN A 140 -15.17 -14.88 -8.49
N ARG A 141 -14.35 -14.28 -7.61
CA ARG A 141 -14.29 -14.63 -6.18
C ARG A 141 -15.03 -13.64 -5.27
N SER A 142 -15.93 -12.84 -5.84
CA SER A 142 -16.64 -11.76 -5.12
C SER A 142 -17.43 -12.25 -3.89
N ALA A 143 -18.08 -13.42 -3.97
CA ALA A 143 -18.81 -14.01 -2.84
C ALA A 143 -17.88 -14.42 -1.68
N GLU A 144 -16.73 -15.01 -1.99
CA GLU A 144 -15.71 -15.38 -0.98
C GLU A 144 -15.12 -14.12 -0.31
N LEU A 145 -14.91 -13.05 -1.09
CA LEU A 145 -14.41 -11.76 -0.60
C LEU A 145 -15.40 -11.07 0.35
N GLU A 146 -16.70 -11.13 0.05
CA GLU A 146 -17.74 -10.63 0.95
C GLU A 146 -17.80 -11.45 2.26
N ALA A 147 -17.66 -12.78 2.18
CA ALA A 147 -17.57 -13.63 3.37
C ALA A 147 -16.32 -13.32 4.21
N ALA A 148 -15.18 -13.05 3.56
CA ALA A 148 -13.96 -12.59 4.22
C ALA A 148 -14.19 -11.25 4.94
N ALA A 149 -14.91 -10.31 4.31
CA ALA A 149 -15.25 -9.02 4.93
C ALA A 149 -16.14 -9.18 6.17
N ASP A 150 -17.03 -10.17 6.18
CA ASP A 150 -17.84 -10.50 7.36
C ASP A 150 -17.03 -11.14 8.48
N ALA A 151 -16.08 -12.02 8.13
CA ALA A 151 -15.17 -12.62 9.11
C ALA A 151 -14.31 -11.56 9.83
N ILE A 152 -13.91 -10.46 9.17
CA ILE A 152 -13.13 -9.39 9.82
C ILE A 152 -13.85 -8.81 11.03
N LYS A 153 -15.18 -8.80 11.05
CA LYS A 153 -15.95 -8.27 12.18
C LYS A 153 -15.92 -9.20 13.39
N SER A 154 -15.76 -10.50 13.18
CA SER A 154 -15.78 -11.52 14.23
C SER A 154 -14.39 -11.90 14.74
N ILE A 155 -13.31 -11.50 14.06
CA ILE A 155 -11.93 -11.68 14.55
C ILE A 155 -11.81 -11.02 15.93
N LYS A 156 -11.24 -11.70 16.92
CA LYS A 156 -10.94 -11.12 18.25
C LYS A 156 -9.91 -9.97 18.13
N HIS A 157 -9.51 -9.32 19.20
CA HIS A 157 -8.41 -8.34 19.16
C HIS A 157 -7.04 -9.00 18.93
N ASP A 158 -6.91 -9.77 17.85
CA ASP A 158 -5.66 -10.36 17.37
C ASP A 158 -5.02 -9.38 16.37
N GLU A 159 -3.96 -8.72 16.81
CA GLU A 159 -3.25 -7.73 16.01
C GLU A 159 -2.60 -8.35 14.78
N ASP A 160 -2.01 -9.55 14.89
CA ASP A 160 -1.32 -10.17 13.77
C ASP A 160 -2.27 -10.51 12.64
N GLU A 161 -3.45 -11.02 13.00
CA GLU A 161 -4.48 -11.38 12.03
C GLU A 161 -5.01 -10.15 11.29
N LEU A 162 -5.21 -9.04 12.02
CA LEU A 162 -5.64 -7.78 11.44
C LEU A 162 -4.56 -7.18 10.52
N GLU A 163 -3.28 -7.25 10.91
CA GLU A 163 -2.16 -6.79 10.07
C GLU A 163 -2.00 -7.64 8.80
N VAL A 164 -2.15 -8.97 8.91
CA VAL A 164 -2.18 -9.86 7.74
C VAL A 164 -3.30 -9.46 6.78
N ALA A 165 -4.51 -9.28 7.30
CA ALA A 165 -5.67 -8.92 6.50
C ALA A 165 -5.48 -7.55 5.82
N HIS A 166 -5.04 -6.53 6.58
CA HIS A 166 -4.81 -5.18 6.05
C HIS A 166 -3.75 -5.18 4.96
N ALA A 167 -2.62 -5.87 5.17
CA ALA A 167 -1.57 -5.99 4.16
C ALA A 167 -2.10 -6.68 2.88
N LEU A 168 -2.86 -7.77 3.00
CA LEU A 168 -3.41 -8.47 1.84
C LEU A 168 -4.40 -7.59 1.05
N TYR A 169 -5.36 -6.94 1.72
CA TYR A 169 -6.28 -6.01 1.06
C TYR A 169 -5.52 -4.88 0.36
N SER A 170 -4.50 -4.33 1.02
CA SER A 170 -3.70 -3.23 0.47
C SER A 170 -3.01 -3.61 -0.83
N TYR A 171 -2.37 -4.79 -0.88
CA TYR A 171 -1.72 -5.28 -2.10
C TYR A 171 -2.73 -5.55 -3.23
N ILE A 172 -3.83 -6.25 -2.93
CA ILE A 172 -4.86 -6.58 -3.94
C ILE A 172 -5.49 -5.30 -4.50
N CYS A 173 -5.89 -4.36 -3.64
CA CYS A 173 -6.50 -3.10 -4.08
C CYS A 173 -5.52 -2.23 -4.86
N CYS A 174 -4.25 -2.19 -4.46
CA CYS A 174 -3.22 -1.43 -5.18
C CYS A 174 -2.96 -2.02 -6.58
N ALA A 175 -2.94 -3.34 -6.70
CA ALA A 175 -2.84 -4.02 -8.00
C ALA A 175 -4.05 -3.69 -8.88
N LEU A 176 -5.27 -3.79 -8.34
CA LEU A 176 -6.50 -3.47 -9.07
C LEU A 176 -6.57 -2.03 -9.56
N VAL A 177 -6.28 -1.06 -8.69
CA VAL A 177 -6.31 0.37 -9.05
C VAL A 177 -5.27 0.70 -10.13
N LYS A 178 -4.21 -0.11 -10.24
CA LYS A 178 -3.18 0.05 -11.26
C LYS A 178 -3.58 -0.54 -12.62
N GLU A 179 -4.32 -1.64 -12.62
CA GLU A 179 -4.91 -2.24 -13.82
C GLU A 179 -6.10 -1.39 -14.34
N SER A 180 -6.95 -0.92 -13.43
CA SER A 180 -8.17 -0.18 -13.78
C SER A 180 -7.92 1.29 -14.10
N SER A 181 -8.44 1.75 -15.24
CA SER A 181 -8.46 3.17 -15.63
C SER A 181 -9.38 4.02 -14.74
N GLU A 182 -10.47 3.44 -14.24
CA GLU A 182 -11.49 4.12 -13.45
C GLU A 182 -11.06 4.34 -11.99
N ARG A 183 -10.05 3.60 -11.51
CA ARG A 183 -9.53 3.67 -10.12
C ARG A 183 -10.60 3.47 -9.04
N ILE A 184 -11.66 2.71 -9.37
CA ILE A 184 -12.74 2.36 -8.45
C ILE A 184 -12.47 0.98 -7.86
N VAL A 185 -12.53 0.86 -6.53
CA VAL A 185 -12.43 -0.44 -5.84
C VAL A 185 -13.82 -1.04 -5.67
N PRO A 186 -14.08 -2.29 -6.14
CA PRO A 186 -15.34 -2.97 -5.98
C PRO A 186 -15.76 -3.12 -4.52
N ARG A 187 -17.08 -3.10 -4.29
CA ARG A 187 -17.68 -3.20 -2.96
C ARG A 187 -17.20 -4.42 -2.18
N CYS A 188 -17.03 -5.57 -2.84
CA CYS A 188 -16.58 -6.82 -2.24
C CYS A 188 -15.20 -6.71 -1.56
N LEU A 189 -14.32 -5.84 -2.07
CA LEU A 189 -13.03 -5.55 -1.44
C LEU A 189 -13.11 -4.36 -0.48
N ALA A 190 -13.76 -3.28 -0.90
CA ALA A 190 -13.81 -2.03 -0.15
C ALA A 190 -14.40 -2.23 1.25
N ARG A 191 -15.44 -3.06 1.38
CA ARG A 191 -16.10 -3.35 2.66
C ARG A 191 -15.13 -3.97 3.68
N GLY A 192 -14.41 -5.01 3.28
CA GLY A 192 -13.44 -5.68 4.14
C GLY A 192 -12.24 -4.80 4.46
N PHE A 193 -11.72 -4.10 3.45
CA PHE A 193 -10.57 -3.22 3.63
C PHE A 193 -10.87 -2.06 4.58
N CYS A 194 -12.03 -1.42 4.44
CA CYS A 194 -12.48 -0.38 5.36
C CYS A 194 -12.80 -0.93 6.76
N ALA A 195 -13.25 -2.19 6.89
CA ALA A 195 -13.49 -2.81 8.18
C ALA A 195 -12.17 -3.03 8.94
N VAL A 196 -11.18 -3.68 8.32
CA VAL A 196 -9.88 -3.94 8.96
C VAL A 196 -9.13 -2.64 9.27
N SER A 197 -9.17 -1.67 8.34
CA SER A 197 -8.50 -0.37 8.53
C SER A 197 -9.07 0.40 9.72
N ARG A 198 -10.41 0.39 9.89
CA ARG A 198 -11.05 1.00 11.07
C ARG A 198 -10.63 0.33 12.37
N ARG A 199 -10.51 -0.99 12.39
CA ARG A 199 -10.07 -1.74 13.57
C ARG A 199 -8.62 -1.44 13.96
N LEU A 200 -7.75 -1.21 12.98
CA LEU A 200 -6.35 -0.81 13.20
C LEU A 200 -6.16 0.69 13.41
N GLY A 201 -7.22 1.51 13.28
CA GLY A 201 -7.10 2.98 13.33
C GLY A 201 -6.33 3.57 12.15
N ARG A 202 -6.30 2.88 11.01
CA ARG A 202 -5.54 3.26 9.80
C ARG A 202 -6.46 3.60 8.63
N ARG A 203 -5.87 4.20 7.59
CA ARG A 203 -6.56 4.43 6.32
C ARG A 203 -6.55 3.16 5.47
N PRO A 204 -7.59 2.91 4.64
CA PRO A 204 -7.62 1.80 3.68
C PRO A 204 -6.73 2.11 2.49
N MET A 205 -5.42 2.12 2.72
CA MET A 205 -4.39 2.30 1.71
C MET A 205 -3.19 1.44 2.07
N LEU A 206 -2.36 1.14 1.06
CA LEU A 206 -1.06 0.56 1.31
C LEU A 206 -0.19 1.55 2.08
N ASP A 207 0.15 1.18 3.31
CA ASP A 207 0.97 1.97 4.21
C ASP A 207 2.33 1.31 4.46
N TYR A 208 3.23 2.05 5.10
CA TYR A 208 4.59 1.59 5.38
C TYR A 208 4.60 0.33 6.27
N SER A 209 3.68 0.23 7.22
CA SER A 209 3.53 -0.98 8.05
C SER A 209 3.29 -2.23 7.19
N GLY A 210 2.31 -2.19 6.29
CA GLY A 210 1.89 -3.36 5.50
C GLY A 210 2.84 -3.74 4.37
N CYS A 211 3.56 -2.78 3.78
CA CYS A 211 4.50 -3.06 2.69
C CYS A 211 5.95 -3.29 3.15
N VAL A 212 6.30 -2.89 4.39
CA VAL A 212 7.66 -2.94 4.93
C VAL A 212 7.73 -3.77 6.20
N LEU A 213 7.19 -3.20 7.29
CA LEU A 213 7.44 -3.69 8.65
C LEU A 213 6.77 -5.04 8.90
N TYR A 214 5.64 -5.28 8.25
CA TYR A 214 4.84 -6.50 8.33
C TYR A 214 4.85 -7.30 7.01
N ASN A 215 5.91 -7.16 6.21
CA ASN A 215 6.09 -7.84 4.92
C ASN A 215 7.39 -8.63 4.82
N TRP A 216 7.78 -9.33 5.88
CA TRP A 216 8.97 -10.18 5.88
C TRP A 216 8.74 -11.47 6.66
N ALA A 217 9.54 -12.48 6.35
CA ALA A 217 9.63 -13.70 7.13
C ALA A 217 11.07 -14.23 7.08
N LEU A 218 11.47 -14.91 8.15
CA LEU A 218 12.76 -15.58 8.19
C LEU A 218 12.78 -16.83 7.30
N LEU A 219 13.94 -17.10 6.71
CA LEU A 219 14.22 -18.35 6.00
C LEU A 219 14.52 -19.46 7.01
N ASP A 220 15.41 -19.18 7.95
CA ASP A 220 15.68 -19.95 9.16
C ASP A 220 15.15 -19.21 10.38
N GLU A 221 14.12 -19.77 11.02
CA GLU A 221 13.43 -19.19 12.18
C GLU A 221 14.33 -19.09 13.42
N LYS A 222 15.39 -19.90 13.49
CA LYS A 222 16.38 -19.84 14.59
C LYS A 222 17.52 -18.86 14.29
N GLY A 223 17.63 -18.41 13.05
CA GLY A 223 18.67 -17.49 12.60
C GLY A 223 18.35 -16.03 12.96
N PRO A 224 19.36 -15.16 12.98
CA PRO A 224 19.15 -13.73 13.22
C PRO A 224 18.37 -13.08 12.08
N VAL A 225 17.68 -11.96 12.37
CA VAL A 225 17.11 -11.09 11.33
C VAL A 225 18.25 -10.45 10.54
N SER A 226 18.46 -10.93 9.31
CA SER A 226 19.50 -10.43 8.39
C SER A 226 18.98 -10.37 6.96
N THR A 227 19.70 -9.70 6.05
CA THR A 227 19.34 -9.66 4.62
C THR A 227 19.37 -11.03 3.96
N ASP A 228 20.21 -11.93 4.47
CA ASP A 228 20.45 -13.25 3.90
C ASP A 228 19.48 -14.28 4.49
N ASN A 229 18.92 -13.97 5.67
CA ASN A 229 17.95 -14.82 6.38
C ASN A 229 16.51 -14.28 6.32
N ALA A 230 16.22 -13.23 5.55
CA ALA A 230 14.87 -12.67 5.45
C ALA A 230 14.37 -12.63 4.00
N ARG A 231 13.09 -12.92 3.81
CA ARG A 231 12.40 -12.79 2.51
C ARG A 231 11.11 -11.99 2.64
N MET A 232 10.73 -11.31 1.56
CA MET A 232 9.43 -10.64 1.48
C MET A 232 8.29 -11.66 1.36
N LEU A 233 7.18 -11.38 2.04
CA LEU A 233 5.96 -12.20 2.00
C LEU A 233 5.11 -11.92 0.76
N ARG A 234 4.97 -10.64 0.39
CA ARG A 234 4.07 -10.14 -0.66
C ARG A 234 4.85 -9.23 -1.60
N ARG A 235 4.56 -9.34 -2.90
CA ARG A 235 5.23 -8.63 -3.99
C ARG A 235 4.20 -8.18 -5.02
N PHE A 236 4.50 -7.11 -5.74
CA PHE A 236 3.66 -6.67 -6.87
C PHE A 236 4.09 -7.27 -8.20
N THR A 237 5.36 -7.64 -8.34
CA THR A 237 5.92 -8.16 -9.59
C THR A 237 6.69 -9.45 -9.34
N GLY A 238 6.62 -10.38 -10.29
CA GLY A 238 7.27 -11.69 -10.19
C GLY A 238 8.76 -11.71 -10.53
N GLU A 239 9.34 -10.60 -11.00
CA GLU A 239 10.70 -10.60 -11.54
C GLU A 239 11.79 -10.50 -10.48
N THR A 240 12.64 -11.52 -10.46
CA THR A 240 13.91 -11.52 -9.73
C THR A 240 15.00 -10.69 -10.46
N ARG A 241 14.84 -10.36 -11.76
CA ARG A 241 15.77 -9.49 -12.52
C ARG A 241 15.12 -8.79 -13.74
N ARG A 242 15.20 -7.45 -13.75
CA ARG A 242 14.96 -6.42 -14.83
C ARG A 242 13.51 -5.96 -15.11
N PRO A 243 13.16 -4.69 -14.82
CA PRO A 243 11.76 -4.23 -14.84
C PRO A 243 11.34 -3.55 -16.16
N ARG A 244 10.12 -3.85 -16.61
CA ARG A 244 9.27 -2.87 -17.33
C ARG A 244 8.11 -2.30 -16.48
N LEU A 245 8.05 -2.57 -15.17
CA LEU A 245 7.13 -1.90 -14.24
C LEU A 245 7.88 -0.92 -13.32
N LYS A 246 8.18 0.29 -13.83
CA LYS A 246 9.09 1.26 -13.18
C LYS A 246 8.65 1.78 -11.79
N LEU A 247 7.35 1.76 -11.45
CA LEU A 247 6.88 2.28 -10.15
C LEU A 247 6.81 1.23 -9.03
N CYS A 248 6.39 -0.02 -9.33
CA CYS A 248 6.28 -1.07 -8.30
C CYS A 248 7.65 -1.69 -8.00
N GLY A 249 8.48 -1.90 -9.03
CA GLY A 249 9.86 -2.35 -8.84
C GLY A 249 10.73 -1.33 -8.09
N ALA A 250 10.44 -0.03 -8.19
CA ALA A 250 11.12 0.99 -7.40
C ALA A 250 10.76 0.88 -5.91
N PHE A 251 9.52 0.52 -5.59
CA PHE A 251 9.09 0.29 -4.21
C PHE A 251 9.79 -0.95 -3.63
N ASP A 252 9.76 -2.09 -4.33
CA ASP A 252 10.44 -3.33 -3.93
C ASP A 252 11.98 -3.18 -3.86
N ALA A 253 12.58 -2.40 -4.77
CA ALA A 253 14.02 -2.12 -4.78
C ALA A 253 14.45 -1.12 -3.70
N ALA A 254 13.67 -0.05 -3.48
CA ALA A 254 13.89 0.90 -2.39
C ALA A 254 13.78 0.20 -1.03
N MET A 255 12.84 -0.75 -0.93
CA MET A 255 12.66 -1.61 0.22
C MET A 255 13.85 -2.51 0.51
N ALA A 256 14.33 -3.24 -0.49
CA ALA A 256 15.55 -4.03 -0.37
C ALA A 256 16.79 -3.15 -0.08
N CYS A 257 16.81 -1.90 -0.56
CA CYS A 257 17.90 -0.96 -0.32
C CYS A 257 17.88 -0.40 1.12
N TRP A 258 16.70 0.00 1.61
CA TRP A 258 16.50 0.44 3.00
C TRP A 258 16.86 -0.68 3.97
N TRP A 259 16.40 -1.91 3.73
CA TRP A 259 16.72 -3.07 4.56
C TRP A 259 18.22 -3.41 4.60
N ARG A 260 18.91 -3.31 3.45
CA ARG A 260 20.38 -3.44 3.40
C ARG A 260 21.10 -2.33 4.15
N ARG A 261 20.53 -1.13 4.22
CA ARG A 261 21.14 0.03 4.89
C ARG A 261 20.92 0.01 6.39
N SER A 262 19.77 -0.46 6.87
CA SER A 262 19.45 -0.59 8.29
C SER A 262 20.19 -1.76 8.98
N THR A 263 20.64 -2.76 8.21
CA THR A 263 21.35 -3.94 8.74
C THR A 263 22.86 -3.95 8.50
N ARG A 264 23.41 -3.03 7.69
CA ARG A 264 24.86 -2.93 7.47
C ARG A 264 25.58 -2.45 8.72
N ARG A 265 26.41 -3.33 9.30
CA ARG A 265 27.51 -2.94 10.19
C ARG A 265 28.42 -1.99 9.42
N ARG A 266 28.64 -0.76 9.92
CA ARG A 266 29.83 0.00 9.52
C ARG A 266 31.04 -0.76 10.04
N PRO A 267 32.04 -1.08 9.21
CA PRO A 267 33.36 -1.47 9.72
C PRO A 267 33.86 -0.29 10.56
N ARG A 268 34.38 -0.58 11.76
CA ARG A 268 35.14 0.40 12.52
C ARG A 268 36.52 0.46 11.88
N GLU A 269 36.85 1.61 11.32
CA GLU A 269 38.24 2.10 11.28
C GLU A 269 38.61 2.62 12.67
#